data_AF-A0A7X7HQQ4-F1
#
_entry.id   AF-A0A7X7HQQ4-F1
#
_cell.length_a   1.000
_cell.length_b   1.000
_cell.length_c   1.000
_cell.angle_alpha   90.00
_cell.angle_beta   90.00
_cell.angle_gamma   90.00
#
_symmetry.space_group_name_H-M   'P 1'
#
loop_
_entity.id
_entity.type
_entity.pdbx_description
1 polymer ?
#
loop_
_entity_poly.entity_id
_entity_poly.type
_entity_poly.pdbx_seq_one_letter_code
_entity_poly.pdbx_strand_id
1 'polypeptide(L)'
;VEVMVKKQSGSVTGWVSYTWSRVFMRVDGQYPEEKVNRGNYFPANYDKPHDLKVVINAKASRRFNLTSNFVYSSGRPITYPVAFYDFYNSSNVYYSKRNDYRIPYYMRLDLAATINGNLRAKKLNHSSLTATVYNVLGRKNPYSIFFRNENGTVNGYQMTIFAQPIFMLTYNFRFFGNAEGDF
;
A
#
# COMPACT_ATOMS: atom_id res chain seq x y z
N VAL A 1 -8.18 14.14 -10.75
CA VAL A 1 -8.77 13.34 -11.86
C VAL A 1 -8.83 11.92 -11.40
N GLU A 2 -9.98 11.26 -11.53
CA GLU A 2 -10.17 9.88 -11.10
C GLU A 2 -10.85 9.11 -12.22
N VAL A 3 -10.34 7.91 -12.50
CA VAL A 3 -10.90 7.02 -13.52
C VAL A 3 -10.95 5.62 -12.94
N MET A 4 -12.08 4.95 -13.12
CA MET A 4 -12.24 3.54 -12.79
C MET A 4 -12.91 2.81 -13.95
N VAL A 5 -12.36 1.66 -14.32
CA VAL A 5 -12.96 0.72 -15.25
C VAL A 5 -13.24 -0.58 -14.50
N LYS A 6 -14.47 -1.08 -14.59
CA LYS A 6 -14.91 -2.29 -13.90
C LYS A 6 -15.56 -3.25 -14.88
N LYS A 7 -15.19 -4.54 -14.79
CA LYS A 7 -15.80 -5.64 -15.53
C LYS A 7 -16.41 -6.63 -14.53
N GLN A 8 -17.72 -6.84 -14.62
CA GLN A 8 -18.47 -7.65 -13.64
C GLN A 8 -18.86 -9.05 -14.14
N SER A 9 -18.78 -9.31 -15.45
CA SER A 9 -19.25 -10.57 -16.04
C SER A 9 -18.19 -11.28 -16.88
N GLY A 10 -18.38 -12.59 -17.07
CA GLY A 10 -17.50 -13.47 -17.83
C GLY A 10 -16.50 -14.25 -16.96
N SER A 11 -15.57 -14.94 -17.61
CA SER A 11 -14.53 -15.74 -16.95
C SER A 11 -13.47 -14.90 -16.24
N VAL A 12 -13.26 -13.66 -16.68
CA VAL A 12 -12.35 -12.69 -16.05
C VAL A 12 -13.15 -11.47 -15.64
N THR A 13 -13.15 -11.15 -14.36
CA THR A 13 -13.81 -9.99 -13.75
C THR A 13 -12.79 -9.19 -12.95
N GLY A 14 -13.11 -7.95 -12.59
CA GLY A 14 -12.17 -7.10 -11.88
C GLY A 14 -12.42 -5.61 -12.09
N TRP A 15 -11.50 -4.82 -11.59
CA TRP A 15 -11.51 -3.37 -11.78
C TRP A 15 -10.09 -2.81 -11.72
N VAL A 16 -9.92 -1.70 -12.43
CA VAL A 16 -8.73 -0.87 -12.41
C VAL A 16 -9.18 0.52 -12.03
N SER A 17 -8.59 1.09 -10.98
CA SER A 17 -8.82 2.47 -10.59
C SER A 17 -7.50 3.22 -10.57
N TYR A 18 -7.49 4.41 -11.15
CA TYR A 18 -6.38 5.32 -11.10
C TYR A 18 -6.87 6.71 -10.69
N THR A 19 -6.25 7.23 -9.64
CA THR A 19 -6.45 8.60 -9.16
C THR A 19 -5.17 9.37 -9.32
N TRP A 20 -5.27 10.53 -9.96
CA TRP A 20 -4.26 11.56 -9.93
C TRP A 20 -4.78 12.77 -9.15
N SER A 21 -4.15 13.09 -8.03
CA SER A 21 -4.54 14.22 -7.17
C SER A 21 -3.31 14.88 -6.55
N ARG A 22 -3.33 16.21 -6.48
CA ARG A 22 -2.29 17.00 -5.82
C ARG A 22 -2.94 17.85 -4.73
N VAL A 23 -2.39 17.76 -3.52
CA VAL A 23 -2.87 18.52 -2.36
C VAL A 23 -1.73 19.38 -1.83
N PHE A 24 -1.97 20.68 -1.79
CA PHE A 24 -1.03 21.66 -1.26
C PHE A 24 -1.64 22.36 -0.06
N MET A 25 -0.79 22.75 0.88
CA MET A 25 -1.13 23.57 2.03
C MET A 25 -0.31 24.86 1.97
N ARG A 26 -0.90 25.96 2.42
CA ARG A 26 -0.20 27.24 2.63
C ARG A 26 -0.50 27.71 4.03
N VAL A 27 0.55 28.09 4.74
CA VAL A 27 0.45 28.72 6.07
C VAL A 27 1.17 30.05 5.97
N ASP A 28 0.39 31.12 5.81
CA ASP A 28 0.88 32.48 5.59
C ASP A 28 0.18 33.41 6.59
N GLY A 29 0.69 33.40 7.83
CA GLY A 29 0.22 34.29 8.90
C GLY A 29 0.70 35.73 8.71
N GLN A 30 0.28 36.61 9.63
CA GLN A 30 0.66 38.02 9.59
C GLN A 30 2.13 38.21 9.95
N TYR A 31 2.63 37.41 10.88
CA TYR A 31 4.00 37.50 11.40
C TYR A 31 4.93 36.45 10.77
N PRO A 32 6.24 36.74 10.60
CA PRO A 32 7.20 35.79 10.03
C PRO A 32 7.24 34.43 10.74
N GLU A 33 7.03 34.39 12.05
CA GLU A 33 7.06 33.19 12.88
C GLU A 33 5.86 32.26 12.62
N GLU A 34 4.77 32.83 12.11
CA GLU A 34 3.55 32.09 11.73
C GLU A 34 3.64 31.50 10.31
N LYS A 35 4.68 31.86 9.53
CA LYS A 35 4.82 31.44 8.14
C LYS A 35 5.59 30.14 8.02
N VAL A 36 4.98 29.14 7.40
CA VAL A 36 5.67 27.91 7.02
C VAL A 36 6.21 28.06 5.60
N ASN A 37 7.45 27.62 5.35
CA ASN A 37 8.11 27.72 4.05
C ASN A 37 8.06 29.14 3.45
N ARG A 38 8.19 30.18 4.29
CA ARG A 38 8.10 31.61 3.90
C ARG A 38 6.75 31.99 3.28
N GLY A 39 5.66 31.33 3.68
CA GLY A 39 4.31 31.59 3.19
C GLY A 39 4.00 30.96 1.82
N ASN A 40 4.90 30.12 1.29
CA ASN A 40 4.69 29.43 0.02
C ASN A 40 3.86 28.16 0.20
N TYR A 41 3.21 27.73 -0.89
CA TYR A 41 2.54 26.43 -0.95
C TYR A 41 3.55 25.29 -0.81
N PHE A 42 3.18 24.26 -0.05
CA PHE A 42 3.96 23.03 0.10
C PHE A 42 3.04 21.80 0.05
N PRO A 43 3.54 20.62 -0.33
CA PRO A 43 2.74 19.40 -0.36
C PRO A 43 2.14 19.08 1.02
N ALA A 44 0.85 18.75 1.08
CA ALA A 44 0.23 18.30 2.32
C ALA A 44 0.75 16.91 2.73
N ASN A 45 0.67 16.55 4.02
CA ASN A 45 1.17 15.25 4.53
C ASN A 45 0.56 14.02 3.82
N TYR A 46 -0.66 14.16 3.28
CA TYR A 46 -1.38 13.09 2.60
C TYR A 46 -1.30 13.18 1.06
N ASP A 47 -0.51 14.12 0.52
CA ASP A 47 -0.38 14.34 -0.92
C ASP A 47 0.26 13.13 -1.61
N LYS A 48 -0.56 12.34 -2.30
CA LYS A 48 -0.15 11.16 -3.06
C LYS A 48 -0.54 11.35 -4.54
N PRO A 49 0.38 11.89 -5.37
CA PRO A 49 0.11 12.23 -6.75
C PRO A 49 -0.52 11.12 -7.59
N HIS A 50 -0.08 9.88 -7.40
CA HIS A 50 -0.56 8.72 -8.14
C HIS A 50 -1.02 7.63 -7.17
N ASP A 51 -2.24 7.15 -7.33
CA ASP A 51 -2.79 5.95 -6.68
C ASP A 51 -3.40 5.05 -7.76
N LEU A 52 -2.85 3.85 -7.92
CA LEU A 52 -3.30 2.83 -8.87
C LEU A 52 -3.63 1.56 -8.11
N LYS A 53 -4.82 1.04 -8.35
CA LYS A 53 -5.28 -0.24 -7.80
C LYS A 53 -5.86 -1.08 -8.92
N VAL A 54 -5.46 -2.33 -8.98
CA VAL A 54 -5.87 -3.29 -10.00
C VAL A 54 -6.26 -4.56 -9.27
N VAL A 55 -7.52 -4.97 -9.43
CA VAL A 55 -8.03 -6.24 -8.90
C VAL A 55 -8.55 -7.04 -10.07
N ILE A 56 -8.04 -8.26 -10.22
CA ILE A 56 -8.43 -9.19 -11.27
C ILE A 56 -8.81 -10.52 -10.63
N ASN A 57 -9.94 -11.07 -11.05
CA ASN A 57 -10.39 -12.42 -10.71
C ASN A 57 -10.60 -13.18 -12.01
N ALA A 58 -9.99 -14.35 -12.13
CA ALA A 58 -10.07 -15.19 -13.31
C ALA A 58 -10.49 -16.62 -12.93
N LYS A 59 -11.69 -17.01 -13.38
CA LYS A 59 -12.18 -18.38 -13.31
C LYS A 59 -11.50 -19.20 -14.42
N ALA A 60 -10.35 -19.79 -14.14
CA ALA A 60 -9.64 -20.63 -15.12
C ALA A 60 -10.38 -21.95 -15.39
N SER A 61 -11.13 -22.46 -14.41
CA SER A 61 -12.05 -23.57 -14.58
C SER A 61 -13.21 -23.46 -13.59
N ARG A 62 -14.19 -24.37 -13.66
CA ARG A 62 -15.29 -24.45 -12.68
C ARG A 62 -14.83 -24.64 -11.22
N ARG A 63 -13.58 -25.09 -11.01
CA ARG A 63 -13.01 -25.35 -9.68
C ARG A 63 -11.83 -24.46 -9.35
N PHE A 64 -11.27 -23.74 -10.33
CA PHE A 64 -10.01 -23.02 -10.15
C PHE A 64 -10.23 -21.53 -10.40
N ASN A 65 -10.02 -20.74 -9.36
CA ASN A 65 -10.10 -19.30 -9.42
C ASN A 65 -8.75 -18.68 -9.06
N LEU A 66 -8.30 -17.74 -9.89
CA LEU A 66 -7.11 -16.94 -9.65
C LEU A 66 -7.53 -15.53 -9.28
N THR A 67 -6.98 -15.00 -8.20
CA THR A 67 -7.17 -13.61 -7.78
C THR A 67 -5.81 -12.91 -7.78
N SER A 68 -5.77 -11.71 -8.35
CA SER A 68 -4.63 -10.83 -8.33
C SER A 68 -5.05 -9.48 -7.78
N ASN A 69 -4.27 -8.95 -6.85
CA ASN A 69 -4.43 -7.61 -6.31
C ASN A 69 -3.10 -6.87 -6.40
N PHE A 70 -3.07 -5.82 -7.22
CA PHE A 70 -1.92 -4.96 -7.39
C PHE A 70 -2.26 -3.56 -6.91
N VAL A 71 -1.41 -3.02 -6.05
CA VAL A 71 -1.53 -1.67 -5.51
C VAL A 71 -0.23 -0.91 -5.72
N TYR A 72 -0.34 0.32 -6.18
CA TYR A 72 0.75 1.26 -6.36
C TYR A 72 0.33 2.63 -5.85
N SER A 73 1.20 3.29 -5.09
CA SER A 73 0.97 4.64 -4.59
C SER A 73 2.30 5.39 -4.55
N SER A 74 2.28 6.63 -5.00
CA SER A 74 3.39 7.56 -4.73
C SER A 74 3.63 7.69 -3.22
N GLY A 75 4.87 7.97 -2.86
CA GLY A 75 5.24 8.23 -1.47
C GLY A 75 4.66 9.53 -0.95
N ARG A 76 4.29 9.52 0.33
CA ARG A 76 3.86 10.72 1.05
C ARG A 76 5.03 11.69 1.24
N PRO A 77 4.77 13.01 1.25
CA PRO A 77 5.77 13.99 1.62
C PRO A 77 6.20 13.86 3.08
N ILE A 78 7.42 14.28 3.36
CA ILE A 78 8.04 14.22 4.68
C ILE A 78 9.06 15.35 4.82
N THR A 79 9.21 15.82 6.06
CA THR A 79 10.22 16.83 6.42
C THR A 79 11.42 16.10 7.02
N TYR A 80 12.60 16.27 6.44
CA TYR A 80 13.81 15.59 6.91
C TYR A 80 14.56 16.45 7.92
N PRO A 81 15.12 15.86 8.99
CA PRO A 81 16.23 16.49 9.69
C PRO A 81 17.44 16.50 8.75
N VAL A 82 17.98 17.67 8.44
CA VAL A 82 19.10 17.84 7.51
C VAL A 82 20.42 17.91 8.27
N ALA A 83 20.42 18.47 9.47
CA ALA A 83 21.60 18.57 10.31
C ALA A 83 21.23 18.52 11.80
N PHE A 84 22.18 18.10 12.62
CA PHE A 84 22.15 18.37 14.06
C PHE A 84 23.28 19.35 14.36
N TYR A 85 23.02 20.29 15.23
CA TYR A 85 24.00 21.28 15.65
C TYR A 85 23.88 21.50 17.15
N ASP A 86 25.01 21.72 17.81
CA ASP A 86 25.05 21.99 19.24
C ASP A 86 25.07 23.50 19.47
N PHE A 87 24.14 23.99 20.29
CA PHE A 87 24.02 25.40 20.64
C PHE A 87 23.69 25.51 22.13
N TYR A 88 24.49 26.28 22.89
CA TYR A 88 24.38 26.42 24.35
C TYR A 88 24.26 25.08 25.12
N ASN A 89 25.18 24.13 24.89
CA ASN A 89 25.14 22.78 25.49
C ASN A 89 23.83 22.00 25.22
N SER A 90 23.06 22.38 24.20
CA SER A 90 21.85 21.69 23.76
C SER A 90 21.98 21.26 22.31
N SER A 91 21.74 19.97 22.03
CA SER A 91 21.75 19.45 20.67
C SER A 91 20.41 19.74 20.00
N ASN A 92 20.46 20.52 18.92
CA ASN A 92 19.31 20.99 18.18
C ASN A 92 19.25 20.35 16.79
N VAL A 93 18.05 20.16 16.29
CA VAL A 93 17.81 19.56 14.97
C VAL A 93 17.43 20.66 13.97
N TYR A 94 18.17 20.74 12.88
CA TYR A 94 17.83 21.57 11.74
C TYR A 94 17.03 20.76 10.72
N TYR A 95 15.79 21.18 10.46
CA TYR A 95 14.89 20.51 9.52
C TYR A 95 14.94 21.16 8.13
N SER A 96 14.62 20.37 7.11
CA SER A 96 14.34 20.84 5.76
C SER A 96 13.11 21.76 5.76
N LYS A 97 12.83 22.37 4.60
CA LYS A 97 11.50 22.92 4.35
C LYS A 97 10.43 21.86 4.62
N ARG A 98 9.26 22.32 5.06
CA ARG A 98 8.12 21.46 5.34
C ARG A 98 7.77 20.64 4.10
N ASN A 99 7.79 19.32 4.24
CA ASN A 99 7.35 18.36 3.23
C ASN A 99 8.09 18.46 1.89
N ASP A 100 9.37 18.85 1.93
CA ASP A 100 10.23 19.02 0.75
C ASP A 100 10.63 17.68 0.12
N TYR A 101 10.73 16.62 0.94
CA TYR A 101 11.11 15.28 0.53
C TYR A 101 9.90 14.35 0.46
N ARG A 102 10.08 13.17 -0.16
CA ARG A 102 9.08 12.11 -0.21
C ARG A 102 9.68 10.79 0.20
N ILE A 103 8.87 9.98 0.87
CA ILE A 103 9.23 8.59 1.15
C ILE A 103 9.22 7.76 -0.14
N PRO A 104 9.88 6.59 -0.18
CA PRO A 104 9.80 5.69 -1.32
C PRO A 104 8.35 5.32 -1.69
N TYR A 105 8.09 5.11 -2.98
CA TYR A 105 6.76 4.69 -3.45
C TYR A 105 6.40 3.29 -2.93
N TYR A 106 5.11 3.09 -2.69
CA TYR A 106 4.54 1.82 -2.29
C TYR A 106 4.14 1.02 -3.53
N MET A 107 4.53 -0.25 -3.60
CA MET A 107 4.07 -1.17 -4.63
C MET A 107 3.97 -2.58 -4.07
N ARG A 108 2.83 -3.23 -4.29
CA ARG A 108 2.58 -4.59 -3.80
C ARG A 108 1.71 -5.36 -4.80
N LEU A 109 2.13 -6.60 -5.07
CA LEU A 109 1.34 -7.58 -5.79
C LEU A 109 1.03 -8.74 -4.86
N ASP A 110 -0.25 -9.06 -4.72
CA ASP A 110 -0.74 -10.23 -4.01
C ASP A 110 -1.41 -11.16 -5.03
N LEU A 111 -1.10 -12.45 -4.95
CA LEU A 111 -1.69 -13.47 -5.80
C LEU A 111 -2.34 -14.54 -4.93
N ALA A 112 -3.52 -15.02 -5.33
CA ALA A 112 -4.17 -16.15 -4.70
C ALA A 112 -4.72 -17.10 -5.76
N ALA A 113 -4.63 -18.40 -5.47
CA ALA A 113 -5.21 -19.46 -6.25
C ALA A 113 -6.11 -20.29 -5.33
N THR A 114 -7.41 -20.32 -5.65
CA THR A 114 -8.40 -21.09 -4.93
C THR A 114 -8.85 -22.27 -5.76
N ILE A 115 -8.76 -23.46 -5.17
CA ILE A 115 -9.21 -24.73 -5.72
C ILE A 115 -10.40 -25.20 -4.92
N ASN A 116 -11.59 -25.17 -5.52
CA ASN A 116 -12.81 -25.71 -4.94
C ASN A 116 -12.83 -27.23 -5.05
N GLY A 117 -13.53 -27.87 -4.11
CA GLY A 117 -13.77 -29.30 -4.05
C GLY A 117 -14.58 -29.84 -5.23
N ASN A 118 -15.05 -31.08 -5.14
CA ASN A 118 -15.73 -31.73 -6.26
C ASN A 118 -17.04 -31.03 -6.65
N LEU A 119 -17.36 -31.01 -7.95
CA LEU A 119 -18.54 -30.34 -8.53
C LEU A 119 -19.86 -31.14 -8.35
N ARG A 120 -19.92 -32.07 -7.38
CA ARG A 120 -21.13 -32.87 -7.13
C ARG A 120 -22.16 -32.01 -6.40
N ALA A 121 -23.39 -31.96 -6.92
CA ALA A 121 -24.47 -31.12 -6.39
C ALA A 121 -24.91 -31.51 -4.96
N LYS A 122 -24.93 -32.81 -4.64
CA LYS A 122 -25.14 -33.32 -3.28
C LYS A 122 -23.87 -33.98 -2.78
N LYS A 123 -23.20 -33.35 -1.82
CA LYS A 123 -22.03 -33.90 -1.13
C LYS A 123 -22.06 -33.47 0.34
N LEU A 124 -21.51 -34.31 1.20
CA LEU A 124 -21.46 -34.08 2.64
C LEU A 124 -20.47 -32.98 3.03
N ASN A 125 -19.43 -32.77 2.20
CA ASN A 125 -18.35 -31.82 2.45
C ASN A 125 -18.14 -30.89 1.23
N HIS A 126 -18.28 -29.59 1.45
CA HIS A 126 -17.87 -28.53 0.52
C HIS A 126 -16.55 -27.95 1.01
N SER A 127 -15.47 -28.13 0.24
CA SER A 127 -14.14 -27.67 0.63
C SER A 127 -13.52 -26.76 -0.41
N SER A 128 -12.62 -25.90 0.03
CA SER A 128 -11.78 -25.06 -0.84
C SER A 128 -10.37 -24.97 -0.26
N LEU A 129 -9.36 -25.18 -1.09
CA LEU A 129 -7.97 -24.92 -0.75
C LEU A 129 -7.54 -23.63 -1.44
N THR A 130 -7.09 -22.64 -0.66
CA THR A 130 -6.56 -21.38 -1.19
C THR A 130 -5.09 -21.26 -0.86
N ALA A 131 -4.26 -21.14 -1.89
CA ALA A 131 -2.86 -20.78 -1.77
C ALA A 131 -2.69 -19.30 -2.11
N THR A 132 -2.16 -18.52 -1.18
CA THR A 132 -1.95 -17.07 -1.34
C THR A 132 -0.48 -16.75 -1.18
N VAL A 133 0.03 -15.87 -2.04
CA VAL A 133 1.35 -15.25 -1.91
C VAL A 133 1.16 -13.76 -1.75
N TYR A 134 1.42 -13.26 -0.55
CA TYR A 134 1.37 -11.83 -0.22
C TYR A 134 2.71 -11.17 -0.55
N ASN A 135 2.68 -9.96 -1.12
CA ASN A 135 3.88 -9.22 -1.53
C ASN A 135 4.84 -10.06 -2.39
N VAL A 136 4.33 -10.62 -3.49
CA VAL A 136 5.09 -11.45 -4.45
C VAL A 136 6.37 -10.75 -4.94
N LEU A 137 6.36 -9.42 -5.03
CA LEU A 137 7.49 -8.62 -5.48
C LEU A 137 8.62 -8.52 -4.43
N GLY A 138 8.42 -9.01 -3.21
CA GLY A 138 9.40 -8.93 -2.13
C GLY A 138 9.84 -7.51 -1.80
N ARG A 139 8.99 -6.51 -2.07
CA ARG A 139 9.38 -5.11 -1.91
C ARG A 139 9.41 -4.70 -0.45
N LYS A 140 10.44 -3.93 -0.10
CA LYS A 140 10.60 -3.31 1.21
C LYS A 140 9.76 -2.04 1.31
N ASN A 141 8.44 -2.20 1.42
CA ASN A 141 7.51 -1.07 1.51
C ASN A 141 7.61 -0.41 2.91
N PRO A 142 7.95 0.89 3.01
CA PRO A 142 8.18 1.54 4.29
C PRO A 142 6.88 1.64 5.10
N TYR A 143 6.88 1.06 6.30
CA TYR A 143 5.81 1.22 7.29
C TYR A 143 6.07 2.43 8.20
N SER A 144 7.33 2.61 8.61
CA SER A 144 7.79 3.76 9.38
C SER A 144 9.17 4.21 8.89
N ILE A 145 9.41 5.52 8.92
CA ILE A 145 10.71 6.12 8.63
C ILE A 145 11.09 7.00 9.81
N PHE A 146 12.30 6.82 10.31
CA PHE A 146 12.84 7.59 11.43
C PHE A 146 14.30 7.91 11.16
N PHE A 147 14.80 8.96 11.83
CA PHE A 147 16.15 9.45 11.64
C PHE A 147 16.93 9.30 12.94
N ARG A 148 18.20 8.95 12.85
CA ARG A 148 19.12 8.95 13.98
C ARG A 148 20.37 9.74 13.61
N ASN A 149 20.93 10.41 14.60
CA ASN A 149 22.26 10.98 14.50
C ASN A 149 23.26 9.89 14.92
N GLU A 150 24.16 9.52 14.02
CA GLU A 150 25.28 8.65 14.32
C GLU A 150 26.57 9.37 13.92
N ASN A 151 27.41 9.68 14.91
CA ASN A 151 28.70 10.37 14.72
C ASN A 151 28.58 11.71 13.94
N GLY A 152 27.54 12.49 14.21
CA GLY A 152 27.32 13.79 13.55
C GLY A 152 26.69 13.69 12.16
N THR A 153 26.40 12.47 11.67
CA THR A 153 25.72 12.24 10.39
C THR A 153 24.27 11.85 10.61
N VAL A 154 23.36 12.44 9.83
CA VAL A 154 21.94 12.09 9.87
C VAL A 154 21.67 10.87 9.00
N ASN A 155 21.42 9.74 9.65
CA ASN A 155 21.06 8.49 8.97
C ASN A 155 19.54 8.28 9.02
N GLY A 156 18.95 8.02 7.85
CA GLY A 156 17.55 7.65 7.70
C GLY A 156 17.37 6.14 7.75
N TYR A 157 16.49 5.67 8.63
CA TYR A 157 16.12 4.26 8.76
C TYR A 157 14.69 4.06 8.32
N GLN A 158 14.46 2.94 7.64
CA GLN A 158 13.12 2.50 7.27
C GLN A 158 12.82 1.16 7.94
N MET A 159 11.61 1.05 8.50
CA MET A 159 11.06 -0.20 8.99
C MET A 159 10.05 -0.73 7.97
N THR A 160 10.19 -1.99 7.59
CA THR A 160 9.23 -2.71 6.74
C THR A 160 8.74 -3.93 7.50
N ILE A 161 7.43 -4.16 7.52
CA ILE A 161 6.84 -5.34 8.19
C ILE A 161 7.04 -6.60 7.34
N PHE A 162 6.64 -6.56 6.06
CA PHE A 162 6.70 -7.72 5.16
C PHE A 162 7.62 -7.43 3.98
N ALA A 163 8.91 -7.66 4.19
CA ALA A 163 9.99 -7.36 3.24
C ALA A 163 10.28 -8.50 2.23
N GLN A 164 9.45 -9.54 2.22
CA GLN A 164 9.62 -10.74 1.40
C GLN A 164 8.24 -11.35 1.07
N PRO A 165 8.15 -12.21 0.04
CA PRO A 165 6.92 -12.93 -0.26
C PRO A 165 6.49 -13.82 0.91
N ILE A 166 5.22 -13.78 1.27
CA ILE A 166 4.65 -14.61 2.34
C ILE A 166 3.65 -15.59 1.75
N PHE A 167 3.93 -16.86 1.93
CA PHE A 167 3.09 -17.95 1.48
C PHE A 167 2.09 -18.31 2.58
N MET A 168 0.83 -18.40 2.21
CA MET A 168 -0.26 -18.81 3.09
C MET A 168 -1.06 -19.91 2.39
N LEU A 169 -1.40 -20.95 3.13
CA LEU A 169 -2.29 -22.01 2.68
C LEU A 169 -3.49 -22.05 3.62
N THR A 170 -4.69 -21.94 3.07
CA THR A 170 -5.94 -21.96 3.83
C THR A 170 -6.83 -23.05 3.28
N TYR A 171 -7.26 -23.96 4.15
CA TYR A 171 -8.23 -24.99 3.81
C TYR A 171 -9.55 -24.70 4.54
N ASN A 172 -10.59 -24.41 3.76
CA ASN A 172 -11.94 -24.26 4.29
C ASN A 172 -12.73 -25.54 3.99
N PHE A 173 -13.56 -25.94 4.95
CA PHE A 173 -14.49 -27.05 4.79
C PHE A 173 -15.83 -26.69 5.45
N ARG A 174 -16.92 -27.15 4.86
CA ARG A 174 -18.27 -26.99 5.38
C ARG A 174 -19.02 -28.30 5.27
N PHE A 175 -19.58 -28.75 6.39
CA PHE A 175 -20.47 -29.89 6.44
C PHE A 175 -21.91 -29.44 6.15
N PHE A 176 -22.68 -30.29 5.44
CA PHE A 176 -24.11 -30.11 5.18
C PHE A 176 -24.50 -28.75 4.53
N GLY A 177 -24.31 -28.61 3.21
CA GLY A 177 -24.70 -27.41 2.46
C GLY A 177 -25.22 -27.69 1.04
N ASN A 178 -25.91 -26.70 0.46
CA ASN A 178 -26.32 -26.70 -0.95
C ASN A 178 -25.17 -26.18 -1.84
N ALA A 179 -24.96 -26.82 -3.00
CA ALA A 179 -23.90 -26.49 -3.95
C ALA A 179 -24.06 -25.13 -4.66
N GLU A 180 -25.15 -24.38 -4.41
CA GLU A 180 -25.37 -23.06 -5.01
C GLU A 180 -24.34 -22.01 -4.58
N GLY A 181 -23.67 -22.20 -3.43
CA GLY A 181 -22.65 -21.28 -2.89
C GLY A 181 -21.20 -21.62 -3.26
N ASP A 182 -20.95 -22.66 -4.08
CA ASP A 182 -19.61 -23.15 -4.41
C ASP A 182 -18.91 -22.38 -5.57
N PHE A 183 -19.52 -21.30 -6.08
CA PHE A 183 -19.17 -20.65 -7.37
C PHE A 183 -18.80 -19.17 -7.31
#